data_AF-A0A7J8IK49-F1
#
_entry.id   AF-A0A7J8IK49-F1
#
_cell.length_a   1.000
_cell.length_b   1.000
_cell.length_c   1.000
_cell.angle_alpha   90.00
_cell.angle_beta   90.00
_cell.angle_gamma   90.00
#
_symmetry.space_group_name_H-M   'P 1'
#
loop_
_entity.id
_entity.type
_entity.pdbx_description
1 polymer ?
#
loop_
_entity_poly.entity_id
_entity_poly.type
_entity_poly.pdbx_seq_one_letter_code
_entity_poly.pdbx_strand_id
1 'polypeptide(L)'
;MEMACLTMTEMEGTSMSPVHQNGDIPGNANSVKQIDPVLQVYLYHSLGKTEGDYLKFPSGEYVAEEICVAASKACGITPVYHSMFALMNETERMWYPPNHVFHVDDSARHNVLYRIRYFSPLK
;
A
#
# COMPACT_ATOMS: atom_id res chain seq x y z
N MET A 1 -14.81 47.57 -12.67
CA MET A 1 -14.98 47.61 -11.21
C MET A 1 -13.63 47.22 -10.63
N GLU A 2 -12.80 48.24 -10.41
CA GLU A 2 -11.52 48.12 -9.71
C GLU A 2 -11.73 47.91 -8.21
N MET A 3 -10.72 47.32 -7.56
CA MET A 3 -10.26 47.54 -6.17
C MET A 3 -9.40 46.32 -5.78
N ALA A 4 -8.26 46.37 -5.11
CA ALA A 4 -7.20 47.33 -4.84
C ALA A 4 -6.13 46.51 -4.08
N CYS A 5 -4.84 46.75 -4.35
CA CYS A 5 -3.74 46.15 -3.59
C CYS A 5 -3.67 46.75 -2.17
N LEU A 6 -3.29 45.95 -1.17
CA LEU A 6 -2.66 46.47 0.06
C LEU A 6 -1.56 45.51 0.54
N THR A 7 -0.35 46.05 0.69
CA THR A 7 0.82 45.44 1.33
C THR A 7 1.20 46.21 2.59
N MET A 8 1.92 45.50 3.47
CA MET A 8 2.78 45.94 4.60
C MET A 8 2.14 46.38 5.91
N THR A 9 2.50 45.69 7.00
CA THR A 9 3.23 46.30 8.14
C THR A 9 3.82 45.23 9.08
N GLU A 10 5.15 45.22 9.22
CA GLU A 10 5.87 44.77 10.42
C GLU A 10 5.78 45.86 11.50
N MET A 11 5.65 45.52 12.80
CA MET A 11 6.39 46.16 13.91
C MET A 11 6.19 45.46 15.28
N GLU A 12 7.26 44.82 15.74
CA GLU A 12 7.97 44.87 17.05
C GLU A 12 7.27 44.92 18.44
N GLY A 13 7.87 44.19 19.40
CA GLY A 13 7.76 44.30 20.87
C GLY A 13 7.43 42.93 21.52
N THR A 14 8.25 42.26 22.33
CA THR A 14 8.98 42.70 23.54
C THR A 14 10.08 41.69 23.91
N SER A 15 11.20 42.18 24.45
CA SER A 15 12.39 41.43 24.88
C SER A 15 12.36 40.94 26.35
N MET A 16 13.29 40.01 26.65
CA MET A 16 13.81 39.49 27.94
C MET A 16 13.02 38.32 28.57
N SER A 17 13.59 37.17 28.96
CA SER A 17 14.96 36.81 29.41
C SER A 17 15.31 35.32 29.12
N PRO A 18 16.60 34.90 29.14
CA PRO A 18 16.98 33.50 29.00
C PRO A 18 16.95 32.78 30.36
N VAL A 19 16.35 31.58 30.41
CA VAL A 19 16.46 30.68 31.57
C VAL A 19 17.31 29.48 31.20
N HIS A 20 18.34 29.30 32.02
CA HIS A 20 19.35 28.26 32.06
C HIS A 20 18.81 26.81 31.97
N GLN A 21 19.60 25.95 31.29
CA GLN A 21 20.02 24.57 31.62
C GLN A 21 18.97 23.62 32.24
N ASN A 22 18.76 22.40 31.75
CA ASN A 22 19.72 21.30 31.69
C ASN A 22 19.00 20.09 31.05
N GLY A 23 19.75 19.12 30.53
CA GLY A 23 19.23 18.02 29.72
C GLY A 23 18.25 17.09 30.42
N ASP A 24 17.22 16.69 29.67
CA ASP A 24 16.46 15.47 29.92
C ASP A 24 16.27 14.73 28.59
N ILE A 25 16.76 13.49 28.64
CA ILE A 25 16.67 12.34 27.73
C ILE A 25 15.65 12.52 26.58
N PRO A 26 16.03 12.37 25.29
CA PRO A 26 15.04 12.17 24.26
C PRO A 26 14.40 10.81 24.55
N GLY A 27 13.20 10.85 25.12
CA GLY A 27 12.33 9.69 25.16
C GLY A 27 12.27 9.13 23.75
N ASN A 28 12.83 7.94 23.57
CA ASN A 28 12.60 7.09 22.42
C ASN A 28 11.09 6.79 22.40
N ALA A 29 10.31 7.75 21.89
CA ALA A 29 9.08 7.45 21.23
C ALA A 29 9.49 6.45 20.16
N ASN A 30 9.18 5.17 20.41
CA ASN A 30 9.17 4.15 19.41
C ASN A 30 8.26 4.68 18.30
N SER A 31 8.88 5.42 17.38
CA SER A 31 8.38 5.64 16.04
C SER A 31 8.08 4.22 15.57
N VAL A 32 6.80 3.87 15.55
CA VAL A 32 6.31 2.74 14.80
C VAL A 32 6.76 3.08 13.39
N LYS A 33 7.96 2.61 13.02
CA LYS A 33 8.50 2.78 11.69
C LYS A 33 7.41 2.21 10.82
N GLN A 34 6.74 3.08 10.09
CA GLN A 34 5.69 2.70 9.17
C GLN A 34 6.38 1.80 8.15
N ILE A 35 6.27 0.48 8.33
CA ILE A 35 6.89 -0.51 7.46
C ILE A 35 6.15 -0.36 6.14
N ASP A 36 6.84 0.15 5.14
CA ASP A 36 6.26 0.29 3.82
C ASP A 36 5.83 -1.10 3.33
N PRO A 37 4.64 -1.22 2.74
CA PRO A 37 4.12 -2.49 2.28
C PRO A 37 5.03 -3.06 1.20
N VAL A 38 5.47 -4.29 1.44
CA VAL A 38 6.59 -4.91 0.73
C VAL A 38 6.11 -5.75 -0.45
N LEU A 39 4.99 -6.47 -0.30
CA LEU A 39 4.30 -7.14 -1.40
C LEU A 39 3.00 -6.39 -1.74
N GLN A 40 2.90 -5.94 -2.97
CA GLN A 40 1.72 -5.24 -3.50
C GLN A 40 1.02 -6.12 -4.54
N VAL A 41 -0.27 -6.32 -4.33
CA VAL A 41 -1.13 -7.09 -5.23
C VAL A 41 -2.10 -6.13 -5.90
N TYR A 42 -1.89 -5.89 -7.18
CA TYR A 42 -2.77 -5.02 -7.96
C TYR A 42 -4.11 -5.70 -8.24
N LEU A 43 -5.18 -5.00 -7.92
CA LEU A 43 -6.56 -5.36 -8.20
C LEU A 43 -7.10 -4.43 -9.29
N TYR A 44 -7.61 -4.99 -10.39
CA TYR A 44 -8.25 -4.22 -11.45
C TYR A 44 -9.60 -3.64 -11.03
N HIS A 45 -10.23 -4.27 -10.05
CA HIS A 45 -11.51 -3.87 -9.47
C HIS A 45 -11.53 -4.29 -8.00
N SER A 46 -12.09 -3.45 -7.13
CA SER A 46 -12.34 -3.79 -5.72
C SER A 46 -13.71 -3.30 -5.30
N LEU A 47 -14.29 -3.92 -4.27
CA LEU A 47 -15.56 -3.48 -3.72
C LEU A 47 -15.43 -2.04 -3.20
N GLY A 48 -16.21 -1.13 -3.78
CA GLY A 48 -16.21 0.29 -3.42
C GLY A 48 -15.25 1.18 -4.21
N LYS A 49 -14.43 0.63 -5.14
CA LYS A 49 -13.62 1.42 -6.08
C LYS A 49 -13.76 0.88 -7.50
N THR A 50 -14.09 1.77 -8.43
CA THR A 50 -14.21 1.44 -9.86
C THR A 50 -12.87 1.50 -10.60
N GLU A 51 -11.84 2.06 -9.97
CA GLU A 51 -10.48 2.14 -10.48
C GLU A 51 -9.58 1.08 -9.82
N GLY A 52 -8.35 0.94 -10.35
CA GLY A 52 -7.38 -0.01 -9.82
C GLY A 52 -7.04 0.26 -8.35
N ASP A 53 -6.85 -0.80 -7.57
CA ASP A 53 -6.50 -0.76 -6.15
C ASP A 53 -5.35 -1.71 -5.84
N TYR A 54 -4.82 -1.64 -4.61
CA TYR A 54 -3.75 -2.53 -4.15
C TYR A 54 -4.06 -3.15 -2.80
N LEU A 55 -3.89 -4.47 -2.70
CA LEU A 55 -3.68 -5.12 -1.41
C LEU A 55 -2.19 -5.08 -1.06
N LYS A 56 -1.93 -4.88 0.22
CA LYS A 56 -0.61 -4.61 0.76
C LYS A 56 -0.30 -5.64 1.84
N PHE A 57 0.77 -6.38 1.64
CA PHE A 57 1.24 -7.40 2.57
C PHE A 57 2.59 -6.94 3.16
N PRO A 58 2.74 -6.95 4.49
CA PRO A 58 4.01 -6.64 5.15
C PRO A 58 5.03 -7.78 4.93
N SER A 59 6.20 -7.68 5.56
CA SER A 59 7.18 -8.77 5.57
C SER A 59 6.64 -10.04 6.23
N GLY A 60 7.00 -11.18 5.65
CA GLY A 60 6.49 -12.49 6.05
C GLY A 60 6.52 -13.51 4.91
N GLU A 61 5.94 -14.68 5.18
CA GLU A 61 5.76 -15.74 4.19
C GLU A 61 4.28 -15.87 3.83
N TYR A 62 3.98 -15.91 2.53
CA TYR A 62 2.60 -15.97 2.05
C TYR A 62 2.48 -16.99 0.91
N VAL A 63 1.47 -17.86 0.99
CA VAL A 63 1.15 -18.75 -0.12
C VAL A 63 0.33 -17.99 -1.16
N ALA A 64 0.61 -18.20 -2.45
CA ALA A 64 -0.10 -17.54 -3.54
C ALA A 64 -1.63 -17.75 -3.47
N GLU A 65 -2.09 -18.94 -3.09
CA GLU A 65 -3.51 -19.24 -2.88
C GLU A 65 -4.14 -18.38 -1.77
N GLU A 66 -3.46 -18.18 -0.64
CA GLU A 66 -3.96 -17.35 0.46
C GLU A 66 -4.11 -15.89 0.04
N ILE A 67 -3.13 -15.39 -0.73
CA ILE A 67 -3.19 -14.06 -1.33
C ILE A 67 -4.37 -13.97 -2.31
N CYS A 68 -4.58 -14.98 -3.17
CA CYS A 68 -5.73 -15.03 -4.06
C CYS A 68 -7.06 -15.04 -3.28
N VAL A 69 -7.14 -15.69 -2.12
CA VAL A 69 -8.34 -15.69 -1.27
C VAL A 69 -8.59 -14.31 -0.67
N ALA A 70 -7.54 -13.59 -0.26
CA ALA A 70 -7.66 -12.21 0.21
C ALA A 70 -8.12 -11.28 -0.93
N ALA A 71 -7.50 -11.40 -2.11
CA ALA A 71 -7.88 -10.64 -3.30
C ALA A 71 -9.32 -10.93 -3.75
N SER A 72 -9.74 -12.20 -3.76
CA SER A 72 -11.11 -12.57 -4.15
C SER A 72 -12.15 -11.94 -3.23
N LYS A 73 -11.89 -11.89 -1.92
CA LYS A 73 -12.76 -11.19 -0.96
C LYS A 73 -12.82 -9.69 -1.23
N ALA A 74 -11.67 -9.05 -1.45
CA ALA A 74 -11.60 -7.62 -1.77
C ALA A 74 -12.33 -7.25 -3.08
N CYS A 75 -12.34 -8.18 -4.05
CA CYS A 75 -13.01 -8.02 -5.34
C CYS A 75 -14.48 -8.50 -5.36
N GLY A 76 -14.99 -9.09 -4.28
CA GLY A 76 -16.35 -9.66 -4.25
C GLY A 76 -16.53 -10.92 -5.10
N ILE A 77 -15.46 -11.66 -5.37
CA ILE A 77 -15.49 -12.91 -6.15
C ILE A 77 -15.93 -14.07 -5.23
N THR A 78 -16.96 -14.79 -5.65
CA THR A 78 -17.47 -15.94 -4.89
C THR A 78 -16.53 -17.15 -5.01
N PRO A 79 -16.51 -18.08 -4.02
CA PRO A 79 -15.59 -19.21 -4.02
C PRO A 79 -15.64 -20.10 -5.27
N VAL A 80 -16.81 -20.22 -5.91
CA VAL A 80 -16.97 -21.03 -7.14
C VAL A 80 -16.15 -20.49 -8.32
N TYR A 81 -15.85 -19.19 -8.33
CA TYR A 81 -15.04 -18.55 -9.38
C TYR A 81 -13.59 -18.32 -8.97
N HIS A 82 -13.21 -18.64 -7.72
CA HIS A 82 -11.88 -18.37 -7.18
C HIS A 82 -10.76 -19.01 -8.04
N SER A 83 -10.94 -20.27 -8.45
CA SER A 83 -9.95 -21.02 -9.23
C SER A 83 -9.72 -20.48 -10.65
N MET A 84 -10.53 -19.53 -11.13
CA MET A 84 -10.30 -18.88 -12.41
C MET A 84 -9.17 -17.84 -12.35
N PHE A 85 -8.79 -17.39 -11.14
CA PHE A 85 -7.83 -16.33 -10.91
C PHE A 85 -6.47 -16.88 -10.45
N ALA A 86 -5.42 -16.11 -10.70
CA ALA A 86 -4.07 -16.39 -10.22
C ALA A 86 -3.25 -15.09 -10.11
N LEU A 87 -2.03 -15.21 -9.57
CA LEU A 87 -1.07 -14.11 -9.48
C LEU A 87 -0.07 -14.16 -10.63
N MET A 88 0.22 -13.00 -11.19
CA MET A 88 1.22 -12.80 -12.23
C MET A 88 2.27 -11.79 -11.76
N ASN A 89 3.56 -12.06 -11.96
CA ASN A 89 4.62 -11.08 -11.74
C ASN A 89 4.41 -9.86 -12.64
N GLU A 90 4.49 -8.65 -12.09
CA GLU A 90 4.21 -7.43 -12.86
C GLU A 90 5.22 -7.19 -14.00
N THR A 91 6.51 -7.44 -13.75
CA THR A 91 7.60 -7.16 -14.69
C THR A 91 7.77 -8.27 -15.71
N GLU A 92 7.94 -9.50 -15.25
CA GLU A 92 8.25 -10.66 -16.09
C GLU A 92 7.01 -11.27 -16.74
N ARG A 93 5.82 -10.88 -16.28
CA ARG A 93 4.52 -11.39 -16.76
C ARG A 93 4.37 -12.92 -16.63
N MET A 94 5.15 -13.54 -15.74
CA MET A 94 5.08 -14.97 -15.44
C MET A 94 4.03 -15.24 -14.36
N TRP A 95 3.33 -16.38 -14.46
CA TRP A 95 2.32 -16.80 -13.51
C TRP A 95 2.93 -17.61 -12.36
N TYR A 96 2.50 -17.33 -11.14
CA TYR A 96 2.84 -18.15 -9.98
C TYR A 96 1.91 -19.36 -9.85
N PRO A 97 2.43 -20.55 -9.49
CA PRO A 97 1.58 -21.67 -9.09
C PRO A 97 0.89 -21.37 -7.75
N PRO A 98 -0.29 -21.96 -7.46
CA PRO A 98 -1.06 -21.65 -6.25
C PRO A 98 -0.32 -22.00 -4.95
N ASN A 99 0.61 -22.95 -4.99
CA ASN A 99 1.46 -23.34 -3.86
C ASN A 99 2.79 -22.56 -3.79
N HIS A 100 2.99 -21.51 -4.61
CA HIS A 100 4.18 -20.68 -4.51
C HIS A 100 4.21 -19.92 -3.18
N VAL A 101 5.36 -19.90 -2.52
CA VAL A 101 5.58 -19.15 -1.28
C VAL A 101 6.37 -17.89 -1.60
N PHE A 102 5.74 -16.74 -1.41
CA PHE A 102 6.41 -15.45 -1.44
C PHE A 102 7.15 -15.26 -0.12
N HIS A 103 8.46 -15.06 -0.20
CA HIS A 103 9.30 -14.68 0.93
C HIS A 103 9.49 -13.17 0.84
N VAL A 104 8.74 -12.43 1.66
CA VAL A 104 8.64 -10.98 1.60
C VAL A 104 9.53 -10.40 2.70
N ASP A 105 10.61 -9.74 2.32
CA ASP A 105 11.58 -9.13 3.24
C ASP A 105 11.58 -7.59 3.14
N ASP A 106 12.03 -6.89 4.18
CA ASP A 106 12.01 -5.42 4.19
C ASP A 106 12.95 -4.78 3.14
N SER A 107 13.71 -5.56 2.37
CA SER A 107 14.70 -5.08 1.41
C SER A 107 14.20 -5.00 -0.03
N ALA A 108 13.20 -5.81 -0.41
CA ALA A 108 12.73 -5.94 -1.79
C ALA A 108 11.23 -5.71 -1.93
N ARG A 109 10.83 -4.82 -2.84
CA ARG A 109 9.41 -4.63 -3.20
C ARG A 109 8.99 -5.63 -4.27
N HIS A 110 7.94 -6.40 -3.99
CA HIS A 110 7.34 -7.34 -4.92
C HIS A 110 6.00 -6.83 -5.40
N ASN A 111 5.83 -6.71 -6.72
CA ASN A 111 4.55 -6.35 -7.32
C ASN A 111 4.00 -7.51 -8.14
N VAL A 112 2.76 -7.87 -7.85
CA VAL A 112 2.04 -8.93 -8.55
C VAL A 112 0.64 -8.46 -8.93
N LEU A 113 0.09 -9.08 -9.97
CA LEU A 113 -1.20 -8.74 -10.54
C LEU A 113 -2.18 -9.87 -10.25
N TYR A 114 -3.34 -9.56 -9.68
CA TYR A 114 -4.43 -10.51 -9.51
C TYR A 114 -5.30 -10.51 -10.77
N ARG A 115 -5.30 -11.63 -11.52
CA ARG A 115 -5.91 -11.70 -12.86
C ARG A 115 -6.62 -13.02 -13.11
N ILE A 116 -7.62 -12.98 -13.98
CA ILE A 116 -8.21 -14.19 -14.58
C ILE A 116 -7.13 -14.87 -15.42
N ARG A 117 -6.83 -16.13 -15.10
CA ARG A 117 -5.88 -16.99 -15.82
C ARG A 117 -6.60 -18.02 -16.68
N TYR A 118 -7.70 -18.57 -16.17
CA TYR A 118 -8.46 -19.62 -16.83
C TYR A 118 -9.80 -19.07 -17.27
N PHE A 119 -9.96 -18.87 -18.58
CA PHE A 119 -11.20 -18.41 -19.20
C PHE A 119 -11.54 -19.33 -20.37
N SER A 120 -12.80 -19.78 -20.44
CA SER A 120 -13.32 -20.52 -21.58
C SER A 120 -14.25 -19.60 -22.37
N PRO A 121 -13.92 -19.23 -23.62
CA PRO A 121 -14.83 -18.45 -24.44
C PRO A 121 -16.09 -19.28 -24.76
N LEU A 122 -17.25 -18.63 -24.73
CA LEU A 122 -18.49 -19.23 -25.23
C LEU A 122 -18.37 -19.37 -26.75
N LYS A 123 -18.67 -20.57 -27.26
CA LYS A 123 -18.72 -20.87 -28.70
C LYS A 123 -19.98 -20.33 -29.34
#